data_AF-A0A6P1CP29-F1
#
_entry.id   AF-A0A6P1CP29-F1
#
_cell.length_a   1.000
_cell.length_b   1.000
_cell.length_c   1.000
_cell.angle_alpha   90.00
_cell.angle_beta   90.00
_cell.angle_gamma   90.00
#
_symmetry.space_group_name_H-M   'P 1'
#
loop_
_entity.id
_entity.type
_entity.pdbx_description
1 polymer ?
#
loop_
_entity_poly.entity_id
_entity_poly.type
_entity_poly.pdbx_seq_one_letter_code
_entity_poly.pdbx_strand_id
1 'polypeptide(L)'
;MTWEDQHTRIDIMHTVLARAAIDPHRPDLFDGLPDLGRLFGGPDGLLMALRNRWNVHLEAKLDEAYEQGRPSLEAYLELCAEQPELHALLEGSDRRHPSASEAMAR
;
A
#
# COMPACT_ATOMS: atom_id res chain seq x y z
N MET A 1 -17.15 1.84 14.08
CA MET A 1 -16.19 0.80 13.70
C MET A 1 -16.03 -0.12 14.90
N THR A 2 -16.39 -1.40 14.74
CA THR A 2 -16.29 -2.41 15.80
C THR A 2 -14.90 -3.07 15.81
N TRP A 3 -14.61 -3.88 16.84
CA TRP A 3 -13.41 -4.72 16.86
C TRP A 3 -13.40 -5.73 15.69
N GLU A 4 -14.56 -6.29 15.37
CA GLU A 4 -14.76 -7.19 14.23
C GLU A 4 -14.49 -6.50 12.89
N ASP A 5 -14.95 -5.25 12.72
CA ASP A 5 -14.63 -4.45 11.53
C ASP A 5 -13.11 -4.27 11.38
N GLN A 6 -12.41 -4.01 12.49
CA GLN A 6 -10.95 -3.83 12.45
C GLN A 6 -10.22 -5.12 12.04
N HIS A 7 -10.64 -6.28 12.57
CA HIS A 7 -10.04 -7.56 12.18
C HIS A 7 -10.30 -7.87 10.71
N THR A 8 -11.54 -7.66 10.24
CA THR A 8 -11.93 -7.87 8.84
C THR A 8 -11.14 -6.97 7.89
N ARG A 9 -10.88 -5.70 8.27
CA ARG A 9 -10.01 -4.81 7.50
C ARG A 9 -8.59 -5.37 7.36
N ILE A 10 -8.02 -5.91 8.44
CA ILE A 10 -6.69 -6.52 8.45
C ILE A 10 -6.66 -7.75 7.54
N ASP A 11 -7.66 -8.63 7.65
CA ASP A 11 -7.74 -9.84 6.83
C ASP A 11 -7.86 -9.54 5.34
N ILE A 12 -8.64 -8.52 4.97
CA ILE A 12 -8.75 -8.04 3.58
C ILE A 12 -7.38 -7.54 3.09
N MET A 13 -6.70 -6.69 3.86
CA MET A 13 -5.37 -6.19 3.49
C MET A 13 -4.36 -7.34 3.32
N HIS A 14 -4.32 -8.27 4.27
CA HIS A 14 -3.43 -9.43 4.20
C HIS A 14 -3.74 -10.33 3.01
N THR A 15 -5.02 -10.56 2.72
CA THR A 15 -5.43 -11.36 1.56
C THR A 15 -4.95 -10.75 0.26
N VAL A 16 -5.15 -9.44 0.07
CA VAL A 16 -4.72 -8.75 -1.15
C VAL A 16 -3.19 -8.73 -1.27
N LEU A 17 -2.47 -8.44 -0.18
CA LEU A 17 -1.01 -8.46 -0.19
C LEU A 17 -0.45 -9.87 -0.45
N ALA A 18 -1.07 -10.91 0.11
CA ALA A 18 -0.68 -12.30 -0.16
C ALA A 18 -0.88 -12.70 -1.63
N ARG A 19 -1.94 -12.20 -2.27
CA ARG A 19 -2.15 -12.39 -3.72
C ARG A 19 -1.13 -11.60 -4.54
N ALA A 20 -0.82 -10.36 -4.14
CA ALA A 20 0.18 -9.52 -4.79
C ALA A 20 1.60 -10.08 -4.67
N ALA A 21 1.90 -10.84 -3.60
CA ALA A 21 3.15 -11.58 -3.44
C ALA A 21 3.40 -12.60 -4.57
N ILE A 22 2.32 -13.16 -5.13
CA ILE A 22 2.38 -14.11 -6.24
C ILE A 22 2.48 -13.36 -7.56
N ASP A 23 1.56 -12.42 -7.79
CA ASP A 23 1.56 -11.53 -8.96
C ASP A 23 0.79 -10.23 -8.65
N PRO A 24 1.46 -9.07 -8.56
CA PRO A 24 0.84 -7.78 -8.27
C PRO A 24 0.00 -7.22 -9.44
N HIS A 25 0.04 -7.87 -10.60
CA HIS A 25 -0.73 -7.50 -11.78
C HIS A 25 -1.92 -8.42 -12.05
N ARG A 26 -2.16 -9.41 -11.19
CA ARG A 26 -3.31 -10.31 -11.31
C ARG A 26 -4.64 -9.53 -11.40
N PRO A 27 -5.54 -9.88 -12.34
CA PRO A 27 -6.81 -9.19 -12.49
C PRO A 27 -7.78 -9.45 -11.32
N ASP A 28 -7.58 -10.54 -10.57
CA ASP A 28 -8.49 -11.02 -9.52
C ASP A 28 -8.02 -10.66 -8.09
N LEU A 29 -7.07 -9.73 -7.95
CA LEU A 29 -6.51 -9.32 -6.66
C LEU A 29 -7.60 -8.94 -5.63
N PHE A 30 -8.69 -8.33 -6.08
CA PHE A 30 -9.76 -7.82 -5.22
C PHE A 30 -11.01 -8.70 -5.21
N ASP A 31 -10.99 -9.85 -5.89
CA ASP A 31 -12.17 -10.70 -6.05
C ASP A 31 -12.47 -11.53 -4.79
N GLY A 32 -13.75 -11.83 -4.56
CA GLY A 32 -14.19 -12.68 -3.46
C GLY A 32 -13.99 -12.08 -2.07
N LEU A 33 -13.97 -10.74 -1.95
CA LEU A 33 -13.81 -10.01 -0.68
C LEU A 33 -15.15 -9.36 -0.28
N PRO A 34 -16.03 -10.07 0.46
CA PRO A 34 -17.43 -9.67 0.68
C PRO A 34 -17.59 -8.31 1.36
N ASP A 35 -16.69 -7.95 2.28
CA ASP A 35 -16.73 -6.69 3.02
C ASP A 35 -15.89 -5.56 2.41
N LEU A 36 -15.24 -5.78 1.26
CA LEU A 36 -14.37 -4.79 0.63
C LEU A 36 -15.13 -3.48 0.31
N GLY A 37 -16.33 -3.61 -0.25
CA GLY A 37 -17.19 -2.46 -0.57
C GLY A 37 -17.61 -1.68 0.67
N ARG A 38 -18.02 -2.39 1.73
CA ARG A 38 -18.50 -1.77 2.98
C ARG A 38 -17.38 -1.11 3.78
N LEU A 39 -16.24 -1.79 3.91
CA LEU A 39 -15.14 -1.37 4.80
C LEU A 39 -14.19 -0.40 4.13
N PHE A 40 -13.98 -0.51 2.82
CA PHE A 40 -13.02 0.32 2.09
C PHE A 40 -13.67 1.20 1.02
N GLY A 41 -14.94 1.00 0.67
CA GLY A 41 -15.52 1.68 -0.49
C GLY A 41 -15.11 1.05 -1.82
N GLY A 42 -14.63 -0.20 -1.81
CA GLY A 42 -14.18 -0.93 -3.00
C GLY A 42 -12.65 -0.99 -3.17
N PRO A 43 -12.17 -1.50 -4.31
CA PRO A 43 -10.73 -1.66 -4.59
C PRO A 43 -9.93 -0.36 -4.45
N ASP A 44 -10.44 0.75 -4.97
CA ASP A 44 -9.74 2.04 -4.95
C ASP A 44 -9.52 2.55 -3.52
N GLY A 45 -10.52 2.40 -2.65
CA GLY A 45 -10.38 2.80 -1.26
C GLY A 45 -9.47 1.90 -0.44
N LEU A 46 -9.34 0.62 -0.81
CA LEU A 46 -8.31 -0.26 -0.25
C LEU A 46 -6.91 0.17 -0.72
N LEU A 47 -6.73 0.47 -2.01
CA LEU A 47 -5.47 1.01 -2.54
C LEU A 47 -5.09 2.33 -1.87
N MET A 48 -6.06 3.21 -1.64
CA MET A 48 -5.86 4.46 -0.88
C MET A 48 -5.38 4.19 0.55
N ALA A 49 -6.00 3.24 1.25
CA ALA A 49 -5.61 2.86 2.60
C ALA A 49 -4.19 2.27 2.65
N LEU A 50 -3.84 1.43 1.67
CA LEU A 50 -2.50 0.86 1.54
C LEU A 50 -1.45 1.92 1.17
N ARG A 51 -1.78 2.89 0.31
CA ARG A 51 -0.92 4.04 0.01
C ARG A 51 -0.70 4.92 1.23
N ASN A 52 -1.74 5.17 2.03
CA ASN A 52 -1.60 5.89 3.28
C ASN A 52 -0.67 5.17 4.26
N ARG A 53 -0.81 3.84 4.41
CA ARG A 53 0.11 3.03 5.22
C ARG A 53 1.55 3.13 4.72
N TRP A 54 1.78 3.04 3.42
CA TRP A 54 3.11 3.22 2.83
C TRP A 54 3.70 4.58 3.17
N ASN A 55 2.95 5.66 2.97
CA ASN A 55 3.42 7.02 3.25
C ASN A 55 3.77 7.22 4.72
N VAL A 56 2.96 6.71 5.65
CA VAL A 56 3.24 6.78 7.10
C VAL A 56 4.55 6.06 7.45
N HIS A 57 4.78 4.87 6.89
CA HIS A 57 6.03 4.14 7.12
C HIS A 57 7.24 4.81 6.45
N LEU A 58 7.05 5.38 5.26
CA LEU A 58 8.10 6.11 4.55
C LEU A 58 8.51 7.36 5.32
N GLU A 59 7.55 8.15 5.81
CA GLU A 59 7.82 9.32 6.65
C GLU A 59 8.65 8.92 7.88
N ALA A 60 8.23 7.88 8.61
CA ALA A 60 8.99 7.39 9.76
C ALA A 60 10.42 6.94 9.42
N LYS A 61 10.61 6.20 8.31
CA LYS A 61 11.94 5.77 7.84
C LYS A 61 12.82 6.95 7.43
N LEU A 62 12.24 7.98 6.82
CA LEU A 62 12.96 9.19 6.41
C LEU A 62 13.39 10.03 7.61
N ASP A 63 12.52 10.17 8.61
CA ASP A 63 12.83 10.87 9.86
C ASP A 63 13.97 10.17 10.60
N GLU A 64 13.89 8.83 10.75
CA GLU A 64 14.96 8.04 11.36
C GLU A 64 16.29 8.20 10.61
N ALA A 65 16.27 8.13 9.27
CA ALA A 65 17.47 8.29 8.46
C ALA A 65 18.07 9.69 8.60
N TYR A 66 17.24 10.73 8.68
CA TYR A 66 17.68 12.10 8.92
C TYR A 66 18.39 12.23 10.28
N GLU A 67 17.82 11.67 11.34
CA GLU A 67 18.42 11.66 12.68
C GLU A 67 19.77 10.91 12.72
N GLN A 68 19.90 9.84 11.92
CA GLN A 68 21.11 9.01 11.82
C GLN A 68 22.14 9.53 10.80
N GLY A 69 21.83 10.59 10.05
CA GLY A 69 22.67 11.10 8.96
C GLY A 69 22.80 10.13 7.77
N ARG A 70 21.83 9.24 7.58
CA ARG A 70 21.77 8.27 6.46
C ARG A 70 21.08 8.87 5.23
N PRO A 71 21.43 8.43 4.01
CA PRO A 71 20.76 8.90 2.79
C PRO A 71 19.29 8.50 2.74
N SER A 72 18.40 9.43 2.35
CA SER A 72 16.96 9.14 2.16
C SER A 72 16.67 8.01 1.18
N LEU A 73 17.53 7.86 0.15
CA LEU A 73 17.41 6.76 -0.83
C LEU A 73 17.63 5.39 -0.16
N GLU A 74 18.55 5.30 0.80
CA GLU A 74 18.80 4.05 1.51
C GLU A 74 17.58 3.63 2.34
N ALA A 75 16.98 4.58 3.07
CA ALA A 75 15.77 4.36 3.85
C ALA A 75 14.56 3.97 2.98
N TYR A 76 14.42 4.59 1.80
CA TYR A 76 13.41 4.21 0.82
C TYR A 76 13.59 2.76 0.33
N LEU A 77 14.82 2.39 -0.06
CA LEU A 77 15.13 1.04 -0.53
C LEU A 77 14.97 -0.02 0.57
N GLU A 78 15.29 0.34 1.81
CA GLU A 78 15.06 -0.50 2.99
C GLU A 78 13.55 -0.78 3.15
N LEU A 79 12.69 0.24 3.08
CA LEU A 79 11.25 0.07 3.17
C LEU A 79 10.68 -0.78 2.01
N CYS A 80 11.20 -0.59 0.79
CA CYS A 80 10.86 -1.44 -0.35
C CYS A 80 11.21 -2.91 -0.07
N ALA A 81 12.36 -3.18 0.54
CA ALA A 81 12.79 -4.54 0.89
C ALA A 81 12.00 -5.14 2.06
N GLU A 82 11.53 -4.32 3.00
CA GLU A 82 10.69 -4.76 4.12
C GLU A 82 9.25 -5.08 3.71
N GLN A 83 8.72 -4.38 2.70
CA GLN A 83 7.32 -4.51 2.25
C GLN A 83 7.22 -4.63 0.72
N PRO A 84 7.85 -5.65 0.11
CA PRO A 84 7.97 -5.75 -1.35
C PRO A 84 6.61 -5.93 -2.05
N GLU A 85 5.66 -6.64 -1.45
CA GLU A 85 4.34 -6.87 -2.02
C GLU A 85 3.50 -5.59 -2.06
N LEU A 86 3.60 -4.77 -1.01
CA LEU A 86 2.92 -3.48 -0.93
C LEU A 86 3.51 -2.51 -1.95
N HIS A 87 4.84 -2.43 -2.04
CA HIS A 87 5.52 -1.59 -3.02
C HIS A 87 5.12 -1.97 -4.46
N ALA A 88 5.20 -3.26 -4.80
CA ALA A 88 4.84 -3.75 -6.13
C ALA A 88 3.37 -3.52 -6.49
N LEU A 89 2.46 -3.70 -5.53
CA LEU A 89 1.03 -3.42 -5.72
C LEU A 89 0.78 -1.94 -6.00
N LEU A 90 1.43 -1.04 -5.24
CA LEU A 90 1.29 0.40 -5.42
C LEU A 90 1.90 0.86 -6.76
N GLU A 91 3.07 0.37 -7.13
CA GLU A 91 3.69 0.66 -8.43
C GLU A 91 2.79 0.21 -9.59
N GLY A 92 2.23 -1.00 -9.51
CA GLY A 92 1.28 -1.50 -10.50
C GLY A 92 -0.01 -0.66 -10.58
N SER A 93 -0.46 -0.10 -9.45
CA SER A 93 -1.61 0.80 -9.41
C SER A 93 -1.32 2.15 -10.07
N ASP A 94 -0.16 2.75 -9.81
CA ASP A 94 0.24 4.04 -10.39
C ASP A 94 0.43 3.96 -11.91
N ARG A 95 0.86 2.81 -12.44
CA ARG A 95 0.93 2.56 -13.89
C ARG A 95 -0.46 2.48 -14.56
N ARG A 96 -1.47 1.96 -13.86
CA ARG A 96 -2.85 1.80 -14.37
C ARG A 96 -3.65 3.10 -14.26
N HIS A 97 -3.41 3.84 -13.18
CA HIS A 97 -4.01 5.11 -12.89
C HIS A 97 -2.88 6.06 -12.54
N PRO A 98 -2.22 6.70 -13.52
CA PRO A 98 -1.24 7.75 -13.23
C PRO A 98 -1.96 8.80 -12.39
N SER A 99 -1.75 8.75 -11.09
CA SER A 99 -2.44 9.60 -10.14
C SER A 99 -1.87 11.02 -10.22
N ALA A 100 -2.56 11.98 -9.62
CA ALA A 100 -2.22 13.41 -9.57
C ALA A 100 -0.78 13.74 -9.11
N SER A 101 0.01 12.75 -8.66
CA SER A 101 1.45 12.89 -8.43
C SER A 101 2.22 13.36 -9.68
N GLU A 102 1.82 12.93 -10.89
CA GLU A 102 2.37 13.48 -12.15
C GLU A 102 1.94 14.93 -12.41
N ALA A 103 0.80 15.37 -11.87
CA ALA A 103 0.30 16.74 -11.99
C ALA A 103 0.91 17.69 -10.95
N MET A 104 1.39 17.18 -9.81
CA MET A 104 2.11 17.96 -8.78
C MET A 104 3.61 18.05 -9.05
N ALA A 105 4.15 17.20 -9.93
CA ALA A 105 5.54 17.24 -10.39
C ALA A 105 5.76 18.14 -11.63
N ARG A 106 4.73 18.84 -12.10
CA ARG A 106 4.78 19.89 -13.15
C ARG A 106 4.49 21.26 -12.56
#